data_AF-A0A9D1IWS9-F1
#
_entry.id   AF-A0A9D1IWS9-F1
#
_cell.length_a   1.000
_cell.length_b   1.000
_cell.length_c   1.000
_cell.angle_alpha   90.00
_cell.angle_beta   90.00
_cell.angle_gamma   90.00
#
_symmetry.space_group_name_H-M   'P 1'
#
loop_
_entity.id
_entity.type
_entity.pdbx_description
1 polymer ?
#
loop_
_entity_poly.entity_id
_entity_poly.type
_entity_poly.pdbx_seq_one_letter_code
_entity_poly.pdbx_strand_id
1 'polypeptide(L)'
;MKNRLVLVPVAAVLLLLVGIAARHDLMLRTAVVCVGILVTLAGMGIAAARKSSRKYLLELAVILAAYVLYAGTGFQTTDLGAFLPEDCTVQRVDITVRETGEHVIWTPGGEASLSEDNGQTALTGGSAEDVRQQAGGIVMCSYWRPGFVESAAASAVSIDLTSGGETCRVSLSQDENAQYSLSVQWESDETAEQSDWLLFADPMSLLPPDVAALLS
;
A
#
# COMPACT_ATOMS: atom_id res chain seq x y z
N MET A 1 19.31 -4.25 -41.04
CA MET A 1 18.77 -3.02 -40.40
C MET A 1 17.29 -3.11 -39.98
N LYS A 2 16.62 -4.27 -40.00
CA LYS A 2 15.18 -4.40 -39.69
C LYS A 2 14.80 -4.44 -38.19
N ASN A 3 15.75 -4.60 -37.26
CA ASN A 3 15.43 -4.76 -35.83
C ASN A 3 15.33 -3.45 -35.03
N ARG A 4 15.70 -2.30 -35.60
CA ARG A 4 15.65 -1.01 -34.88
C ARG A 4 14.26 -0.35 -34.90
N LEU A 5 13.40 -0.78 -35.82
CA LEU A 5 12.06 -0.19 -36.01
C LEU A 5 11.05 -0.57 -34.91
N VAL A 6 11.28 -1.66 -34.18
CA VAL A 6 10.41 -2.12 -33.07
C VAL A 6 10.77 -1.44 -31.73
N LEU A 7 12.02 -0.98 -31.58
CA LEU A 7 12.49 -0.31 -30.36
C LEU A 7 11.93 1.11 -30.21
N VAL A 8 11.66 1.80 -31.32
CA VAL A 8 11.13 3.17 -31.33
C VAL A 8 9.70 3.26 -30.77
N PRO A 9 8.72 2.43 -31.19
CA PRO A 9 7.38 2.48 -30.62
C PRO A 9 7.35 2.04 -29.15
N VAL A 10 8.19 1.06 -28.75
CA VAL A 10 8.29 0.64 -27.35
C VAL A 10 8.86 1.76 -26.48
N ALA A 11 9.91 2.45 -26.93
CA ALA A 11 10.48 3.60 -26.23
C ALA A 11 9.51 4.80 -26.17
N ALA A 12 8.71 5.01 -27.22
CA ALA A 12 7.69 6.06 -27.23
C ALA A 12 6.56 5.78 -26.24
N VAL A 13 6.06 4.54 -26.17
CA VAL A 13 5.05 4.12 -25.18
C VAL A 13 5.60 4.22 -23.75
N LEU A 14 6.86 3.83 -23.54
CA LEU A 14 7.57 3.99 -22.28
C LEU A 14 7.63 5.45 -21.82
N LEU A 15 8.04 6.37 -22.71
CA LEU A 15 8.13 7.80 -22.39
C LEU A 15 6.75 8.43 -22.14
N LEU A 16 5.71 7.95 -22.84
CA LEU A 16 4.33 8.39 -22.66
C LEU A 16 3.76 7.92 -21.31
N LEU A 17 4.05 6.68 -20.91
CA LEU A 17 3.67 6.14 -19.60
C LEU A 17 4.41 6.86 -18.45
N VAL A 18 5.70 7.15 -18.62
CA VAL A 18 6.48 7.94 -17.64
C VAL A 18 5.93 9.37 -17.52
N GLY A 19 5.53 10.00 -18.63
CA GLY A 19 4.96 11.35 -18.63
C GLY A 19 3.58 11.45 -17.99
N ILE A 20 2.71 10.45 -18.20
CA ILE A 20 1.39 10.38 -17.56
C ILE A 20 1.54 10.10 -16.06
N ALA A 21 2.51 9.27 -15.68
CA ALA A 21 2.67 8.82 -14.31
C ALA A 21 3.41 9.83 -13.40
N ALA A 22 4.06 10.85 -13.97
CA ALA A 22 4.65 11.97 -13.22
C ALA A 22 3.61 12.90 -12.54
N ARG A 23 2.30 12.65 -12.72
CA ARG A 23 1.22 13.46 -12.11
C ARG A 23 0.61 12.87 -10.83
N HIS A 24 0.77 11.57 -10.55
CA HIS A 24 0.20 10.92 -9.35
C HIS A 24 1.17 9.83 -8.86
N ASP A 25 1.60 9.92 -7.59
CA ASP A 25 2.65 9.07 -6.99
C ASP A 25 2.27 7.57 -6.99
N LEU A 26 0.98 7.27 -6.80
CA LEU A 26 0.42 5.92 -6.87
C LEU A 26 0.40 5.34 -8.30
N MET A 27 0.07 6.14 -9.32
CA MET A 27 0.07 5.70 -10.72
C MET A 27 1.49 5.48 -11.26
N LEU A 28 2.48 6.24 -10.77
CA LEU A 28 3.91 6.05 -11.07
C LEU A 28 4.37 4.65 -10.73
N ARG A 29 4.01 4.16 -9.54
CA ARG A 29 4.43 2.84 -9.05
C ARG A 29 3.81 1.72 -9.89
N THR A 30 2.52 1.81 -10.21
CA THR A 30 1.81 0.82 -11.05
C THR A 30 2.33 0.81 -12.49
N ALA A 31 2.61 1.99 -13.06
CA ALA A 31 3.14 2.12 -14.42
C ALA A 31 4.55 1.50 -14.55
N VAL A 32 5.41 1.68 -13.55
CA VAL A 32 6.77 1.11 -13.52
C VAL A 32 6.74 -0.42 -13.50
N VAL A 33 5.81 -1.03 -12.75
CA VAL A 33 5.63 -2.50 -12.73
C VAL A 33 5.20 -3.03 -14.08
N CYS A 34 4.18 -2.42 -14.70
CA CYS A 34 3.70 -2.79 -16.03
C CYS A 34 4.82 -2.71 -17.08
N VAL A 35 5.63 -1.66 -17.00
CA VAL A 35 6.82 -1.48 -17.85
C VAL A 35 7.84 -2.61 -17.63
N GLY A 36 8.15 -2.95 -16.39
CA GLY A 36 9.08 -4.05 -16.06
C GLY A 36 8.62 -5.39 -16.63
N ILE A 37 7.32 -5.70 -16.52
CA ILE A 37 6.72 -6.91 -17.08
C ILE A 37 6.84 -6.94 -18.61
N LEU A 38 6.51 -5.84 -19.28
CA LEU A 38 6.58 -5.75 -20.75
C LEU A 38 8.01 -5.92 -21.27
N VAL A 39 9.00 -5.32 -20.61
CA VAL A 39 10.43 -5.48 -20.97
C VAL A 39 10.87 -6.94 -20.80
N THR A 40 10.41 -7.61 -19.74
CA THR A 40 10.76 -9.02 -19.48
C THR A 40 10.13 -9.95 -20.51
N LEU A 41 8.86 -9.75 -20.86
CA LEU A 41 8.17 -10.50 -21.92
C LEU A 41 8.81 -10.29 -23.29
N ALA A 42 9.21 -9.06 -23.62
CA ALA A 42 9.92 -8.76 -24.85
C ALA A 42 11.30 -9.46 -24.89
N GLY A 43 12.02 -9.49 -23.76
CA GLY A 43 13.27 -10.25 -23.62
C GLY A 43 13.09 -11.74 -23.89
N MET A 44 12.06 -12.35 -23.28
CA MET A 44 11.72 -13.77 -23.49
C MET A 44 11.33 -14.07 -24.95
N GLY A 45 10.54 -13.21 -25.60
CA GLY A 45 10.15 -13.38 -27.01
C GLY A 45 11.34 -13.32 -27.97
N ILE A 46 12.30 -12.44 -27.71
CA ILE A 46 13.54 -12.33 -28.49
C ILE A 46 14.44 -13.55 -28.31
N ALA A 47 14.51 -14.08 -27.07
CA ALA A 47 15.26 -15.29 -26.72
C ALA A 47 14.69 -16.53 -27.42
N ALA A 48 13.36 -16.70 -27.38
CA ALA A 48 12.67 -17.81 -28.04
C ALA A 48 12.87 -17.82 -29.57
N ALA A 49 13.03 -16.63 -30.18
CA ALA A 49 13.18 -16.49 -31.63
C ALA A 49 14.62 -16.73 -32.16
N ARG A 50 15.66 -16.84 -31.31
CA ARG A 50 17.06 -16.88 -31.79
C ARG A 50 17.95 -17.92 -31.08
N LYS A 51 18.18 -19.02 -31.78
CA LYS A 51 19.03 -20.16 -31.41
C LYS A 51 20.54 -19.81 -31.52
N SER A 52 21.16 -19.14 -30.53
CA SER A 52 22.62 -18.92 -30.51
C SER A 52 23.20 -18.76 -29.09
N SER A 53 24.15 -19.64 -28.72
CA SER A 53 24.59 -19.87 -27.34
C SER A 53 25.37 -18.72 -26.66
N ARG A 54 26.00 -17.81 -27.42
CA ARG A 54 26.76 -16.67 -26.85
C ARG A 54 25.90 -15.47 -26.43
N LYS A 55 24.61 -15.44 -26.80
CA LYS A 55 23.70 -14.31 -26.51
C LYS A 55 22.83 -14.51 -25.27
N TYR A 56 22.78 -15.74 -24.74
CA TYR A 56 22.14 -16.04 -23.46
C TYR A 56 22.73 -15.23 -22.30
N LEU A 57 24.03 -14.92 -22.32
CA LEU A 57 24.65 -14.07 -21.31
C LEU A 57 24.10 -12.64 -21.33
N LEU A 58 23.75 -12.12 -22.50
CA LEU A 58 23.23 -10.76 -22.64
C LEU A 58 21.73 -10.71 -22.26
N GLU A 59 20.98 -11.77 -22.57
CA GLU A 59 19.60 -11.95 -22.11
C GLU A 59 19.53 -12.12 -20.59
N LEU A 60 20.41 -12.95 -20.02
CA LEU A 60 20.51 -13.14 -18.58
C LEU A 60 20.96 -11.86 -17.88
N ALA A 61 21.87 -11.08 -18.48
CA ALA A 61 22.25 -9.76 -17.96
C ALA A 61 21.11 -8.75 -18.01
N VAL A 62 20.26 -8.77 -19.05
CA VAL A 62 19.09 -7.88 -19.14
C VAL A 62 18.00 -8.29 -18.14
N ILE A 63 17.73 -9.59 -18.00
CA ILE A 63 16.80 -10.10 -16.99
C ILE A 63 17.33 -9.77 -15.59
N LEU A 64 18.61 -10.01 -15.32
CA LEU A 64 19.24 -9.69 -14.04
C LEU A 64 19.23 -8.17 -13.78
N ALA A 65 19.49 -7.34 -14.78
CA ALA A 65 19.41 -5.88 -14.64
C ALA A 65 17.98 -5.40 -14.39
N ALA A 66 16.98 -5.99 -15.05
CA ALA A 66 15.57 -5.72 -14.77
C ALA A 66 15.18 -6.17 -13.36
N TYR A 67 15.70 -7.31 -12.90
CA TYR A 67 15.48 -7.83 -11.55
C TYR A 67 16.17 -6.98 -10.49
N VAL A 68 17.38 -6.49 -10.76
CA VAL A 68 18.14 -5.58 -9.90
C VAL A 68 17.51 -4.19 -9.89
N LEU A 69 16.99 -3.70 -11.01
CA LEU A 69 16.21 -2.47 -11.06
C LEU A 69 14.91 -2.63 -10.26
N TYR A 70 14.17 -3.72 -10.46
CA TYR A 70 12.97 -4.03 -9.71
C TYR A 70 13.22 -4.14 -8.19
N ALA A 71 14.28 -4.83 -7.79
CA ALA A 71 14.70 -4.96 -6.40
C ALA A 71 15.28 -3.65 -5.83
N GLY A 72 15.94 -2.84 -6.67
CA GLY A 72 16.62 -1.60 -6.30
C GLY A 72 15.70 -0.37 -6.26
N THR A 73 14.59 -0.38 -6.99
CA THR A 73 13.54 0.65 -6.90
C THR A 73 12.57 0.41 -5.73
N GLY A 74 12.90 -0.49 -4.80
CA GLY A 74 12.20 -0.60 -3.53
C GLY A 74 10.86 -1.33 -3.55
N PHE A 75 10.54 -2.12 -4.59
CA PHE A 75 9.33 -2.96 -4.64
C PHE A 75 9.41 -4.19 -3.72
N GLN A 76 9.84 -4.00 -2.47
CA GLN A 76 9.95 -5.09 -1.50
C GLN A 76 8.68 -5.20 -0.66
N THR A 77 8.18 -4.07 -0.16
CA THR A 77 6.97 -3.96 0.67
C THR A 77 6.40 -2.54 0.62
N THR A 78 5.07 -2.41 0.62
CA THR A 78 4.38 -1.14 0.93
C THR A 78 3.62 -1.33 2.23
N ASP A 79 3.77 -0.41 3.17
CA ASP A 79 3.05 -0.38 4.43
C ASP A 79 1.99 0.74 4.45
N LEU A 80 1.09 0.69 5.44
CA LEU A 80 0.06 1.72 5.63
C LEU A 80 0.66 3.08 6.00
N GLY A 81 1.80 3.08 6.71
CA GLY A 81 2.54 4.29 7.08
C GLY A 81 2.97 5.12 5.88
N ALA A 82 3.28 4.49 4.75
CA ALA A 82 3.64 5.17 3.50
C ALA A 82 2.52 6.04 2.90
N PHE A 83 1.27 5.88 3.36
CA PHE A 83 0.12 6.68 2.94
C PHE A 83 -0.26 7.77 3.95
N LEU A 84 0.42 7.82 5.10
CA LEU A 84 0.24 8.88 6.09
C LEU A 84 1.10 10.09 5.68
N PRO A 85 0.56 11.33 5.71
CA PRO A 85 1.34 12.53 5.42
C PRO A 85 2.52 12.70 6.41
N GLU A 86 3.67 13.19 5.94
CA GLU A 86 4.89 13.25 6.77
C GLU A 86 4.74 14.10 8.04
N ASP A 87 3.87 15.13 8.02
CA ASP A 87 3.61 16.05 9.14
C ASP A 87 2.16 15.93 9.68
N CYS A 88 1.62 14.71 9.75
CA CYS A 88 0.27 14.49 10.30
C CYS A 88 0.26 14.20 11.81
N THR A 89 -0.78 14.66 12.49
CA THR A 89 -1.16 14.23 13.85
C THR A 89 -2.40 13.36 13.77
N VAL A 90 -2.34 12.15 14.33
CA VAL A 90 -3.51 11.27 14.44
C VAL A 90 -4.48 11.84 15.45
N GLN A 91 -5.74 11.98 15.07
CA GLN A 91 -6.82 12.49 15.92
C GLN A 91 -7.72 11.37 16.43
N ARG A 92 -7.98 10.37 15.59
CA ARG A 92 -8.88 9.26 15.90
C ARG A 92 -8.59 8.08 14.99
N VAL A 93 -8.75 6.87 15.52
CA VAL A 93 -8.79 5.63 14.75
C VAL A 93 -10.12 4.94 15.02
N ASP A 94 -10.87 4.61 13.99
CA ASP A 94 -12.12 3.86 14.06
C ASP A 94 -11.89 2.49 13.42
N ILE A 95 -12.09 1.42 14.17
CA ILE A 95 -11.87 0.05 13.71
C ILE A 95 -13.19 -0.70 13.79
N THR A 96 -13.60 -1.31 12.67
CA THR A 96 -14.74 -2.22 12.63
C THR A 96 -14.26 -3.66 12.76
N VAL A 97 -14.73 -4.34 13.81
CA VAL A 97 -14.41 -5.75 14.06
C VAL A 97 -15.21 -6.64 13.10
N ARG A 98 -14.53 -7.58 12.45
CA ARG A 98 -15.10 -8.44 11.41
C ARG A 98 -16.21 -9.36 11.93
N GLU A 99 -15.99 -10.00 13.08
CA GLU A 99 -16.89 -11.03 13.58
C GLU A 99 -18.17 -10.44 14.19
N THR A 100 -18.04 -9.31 14.90
CA THR A 100 -19.14 -8.70 15.66
C THR A 100 -19.76 -7.50 14.95
N GLY A 101 -19.06 -6.87 14.01
CA GLY A 101 -19.44 -5.58 13.43
C GLY A 101 -19.32 -4.41 14.41
N GLU A 102 -18.69 -4.63 15.57
CA GLU A 102 -18.52 -3.61 16.60
C GLU A 102 -17.50 -2.55 16.16
N HIS A 103 -17.75 -1.31 16.57
CA HIS A 103 -16.83 -0.20 16.35
C HIS A 103 -15.97 0.03 17.59
N VAL A 104 -14.66 -0.09 17.42
CA VAL A 104 -13.66 0.32 18.40
C VAL A 104 -13.11 1.68 17.98
N ILE A 105 -13.43 2.71 18.75
CA ILE A 105 -13.01 4.08 18.50
C ILE A 105 -11.88 4.41 19.46
N TRP A 106 -10.68 4.57 18.94
CA TRP A 106 -9.53 5.03 19.71
C TRP A 106 -9.24 6.51 19.48
N THR A 107 -8.93 7.22 20.56
CA THR A 107 -8.50 8.63 20.54
C THR A 107 -7.20 8.78 21.35
N PRO A 108 -6.16 9.44 20.82
CA PRO A 108 -4.90 9.64 21.53
C PRO A 108 -5.06 10.59 22.72
N GLY A 109 -4.25 10.35 23.76
CA GLY A 109 -4.11 11.23 24.92
C GLY A 109 -4.67 10.65 26.22
N GLY A 110 -4.26 11.24 27.35
CA GLY A 110 -4.74 10.85 28.68
C GLY A 110 -4.23 9.49 29.18
N GLU A 111 -4.83 9.01 30.27
CA GLU A 111 -4.62 7.66 30.78
C GLU A 111 -5.45 6.64 29.98
N ALA A 112 -4.87 5.45 29.79
CA ALA A 112 -5.52 4.33 29.12
C ALA A 112 -6.86 4.01 29.79
N SER A 113 -7.98 4.20 29.08
CA SER A 113 -9.32 3.97 29.58
C SER A 113 -10.24 3.40 28.50
N LEU A 114 -11.16 2.54 28.93
CA LEU A 114 -12.19 1.92 28.12
C LEU A 114 -13.56 2.40 28.60
N SER A 115 -14.36 2.90 27.67
CA SER A 115 -15.75 3.29 27.90
C SER A 115 -16.62 2.68 26.83
N GLU A 116 -17.69 2.00 27.22
CA GLU A 116 -18.71 1.53 26.29
C GLU A 116 -19.86 2.54 26.25
N ASP A 117 -20.19 3.05 25.06
CA ASP A 117 -21.38 3.87 24.85
C ASP A 117 -22.11 3.43 23.57
N ASN A 118 -23.40 3.11 23.69
CA ASN A 118 -24.28 2.70 22.58
C ASN A 118 -23.73 1.60 21.66
N GLY A 119 -23.01 0.61 22.20
CA GLY A 119 -22.42 -0.49 21.41
C GLY A 119 -21.15 -0.10 20.64
N GLN A 120 -20.52 1.01 21.01
CA GLN A 120 -19.20 1.41 20.58
C GLN A 120 -18.23 1.32 21.76
N THR A 121 -17.09 0.69 21.53
CA THR A 121 -16.00 0.64 22.50
C THR A 121 -15.08 1.83 22.26
N ALA A 122 -15.16 2.83 23.14
CA ALA A 122 -14.29 3.99 23.10
C ALA A 122 -13.04 3.75 23.96
N LEU A 123 -11.88 3.89 23.33
CA LEU A 123 -10.56 3.76 23.94
C LEU A 123 -9.87 5.11 23.92
N THR A 124 -9.30 5.49 25.06
CA THR A 124 -8.46 6.69 25.19
C THR A 124 -7.13 6.27 25.78
N GLY A 125 -6.01 6.80 25.30
CA GLY A 125 -4.66 6.44 25.79
C GLY A 125 -3.62 6.36 24.68
N GLY A 126 -2.36 6.08 25.04
CA GLY A 126 -1.24 6.03 24.10
C GLY A 126 -0.93 7.38 23.42
N SER A 127 0.04 7.37 22.50
CA SER A 127 0.41 8.55 21.72
C SER A 127 0.05 8.40 20.24
N ALA A 128 -0.20 9.53 19.58
CA ALA A 128 -0.40 9.57 18.12
C ALA A 128 0.83 9.06 17.34
N GLU A 129 2.03 9.17 17.93
CA GLU A 129 3.27 8.68 17.33
C GLU A 129 3.34 7.14 17.31
N ASP A 130 2.78 6.48 18.33
CA ASP A 130 2.74 5.02 18.40
C ASP A 130 1.94 4.43 17.23
N VAL A 131 0.82 5.06 16.88
CA VAL A 131 -0.01 4.64 15.74
C VAL A 131 0.70 4.83 14.41
N ARG A 132 1.46 5.92 14.25
CA ARG A 132 2.29 6.13 13.05
C ARG A 132 3.35 5.03 12.93
N GLN A 133 4.02 4.72 14.05
CA GLN A 133 5.02 3.66 14.08
C GLN A 133 4.39 2.28 13.77
N GLN A 134 3.21 2.00 14.31
CA GLN A 134 2.47 0.77 14.07
C GLN A 134 1.92 0.67 12.64
N ALA A 135 1.51 1.78 12.03
CA ALA A 135 1.08 1.82 10.64
C ALA A 135 2.20 1.41 9.68
N GLY A 136 3.46 1.74 10.00
CA GLY A 136 4.63 1.25 9.27
C GLY A 136 4.84 -0.27 9.37
N GLY A 137 4.24 -0.93 10.37
CA GLY A 137 4.25 -2.38 10.53
C GLY A 137 3.15 -3.10 9.72
N ILE A 138 2.15 -2.37 9.21
CA ILE A 138 1.02 -2.96 8.50
C ILE A 138 1.33 -3.03 7.02
N VAL A 139 1.80 -4.20 6.60
CA VAL A 139 2.17 -4.46 5.22
C VAL A 139 0.92 -4.64 4.35
N MET A 140 0.72 -3.72 3.40
CA MET A 140 -0.37 -3.70 2.41
C MET A 140 0.01 -4.26 1.05
N CYS A 141 1.29 -4.52 0.83
CA CYS A 141 1.76 -5.25 -0.34
C CYS A 141 3.09 -5.93 -0.03
N SER A 142 3.19 -7.24 -0.31
CA SER A 142 4.46 -7.96 -0.32
C SER A 142 4.59 -8.75 -1.62
N TYR A 143 5.45 -8.26 -2.53
CA TYR A 143 5.68 -8.92 -3.83
C TYR A 143 6.42 -10.27 -3.69
N TRP A 144 6.97 -10.57 -2.52
CA TRP A 144 7.73 -11.80 -2.23
C TRP A 144 6.90 -12.88 -1.52
N ARG A 145 5.67 -12.58 -1.10
CA ARG A 145 4.74 -13.55 -0.49
C ARG A 145 3.38 -13.53 -1.20
N PRO A 146 3.25 -14.17 -2.37
CA PRO A 146 1.94 -14.49 -2.93
C PRO A 146 1.31 -15.61 -2.09
N GLY A 147 0.66 -15.25 -0.99
CA GLY A 147 -0.06 -16.19 -0.13
C GLY A 147 0.44 -16.19 1.30
N PHE A 148 -0.09 -15.27 2.09
CA PHE A 148 -0.73 -15.54 3.38
C PHE A 148 -1.41 -14.22 3.74
N VAL A 149 -2.57 -13.97 3.14
CA VAL A 149 -3.50 -12.96 3.65
C VAL A 149 -3.96 -13.52 4.97
N GLU A 150 -3.45 -12.99 6.08
CA GLU A 150 -3.91 -13.38 7.40
C GLU A 150 -5.38 -12.97 7.54
N SER A 151 -6.15 -13.77 8.28
CA SER A 151 -7.50 -13.39 8.67
C SER A 151 -7.40 -12.23 9.66
N ALA A 152 -7.49 -11.00 9.16
CA ALA A 152 -7.50 -9.81 10.00
C ALA A 152 -8.79 -9.73 10.83
N ALA A 153 -8.67 -9.49 12.13
CA ALA A 153 -9.82 -9.31 13.00
C ALA A 153 -10.62 -8.05 12.64
N ALA A 154 -10.00 -7.03 12.03
CA ALA A 154 -10.68 -5.87 11.49
C ALA A 154 -11.18 -6.06 10.04
N SER A 155 -12.43 -5.70 9.78
CA SER A 155 -13.00 -5.59 8.43
C SER A 155 -12.82 -4.20 7.83
N ALA A 156 -12.73 -3.16 8.66
CA ALA A 156 -12.44 -1.81 8.22
C ALA A 156 -11.66 -1.02 9.28
N VAL A 157 -10.87 -0.06 8.83
CA VAL A 157 -10.22 0.96 9.67
C VAL A 157 -10.34 2.32 9.01
N SER A 158 -10.60 3.36 9.78
CA SER A 158 -10.47 4.76 9.36
C SER A 158 -9.56 5.51 10.32
N ILE A 159 -8.56 6.18 9.79
CA ILE A 159 -7.63 7.02 10.54
C ILE A 159 -7.92 8.48 10.17
N ASP A 160 -8.39 9.25 11.14
CA ASP A 160 -8.57 10.69 11.01
C ASP A 160 -7.28 11.40 11.46
N LEU A 161 -6.76 12.22 10.57
CA LEU A 161 -5.46 12.90 10.67
C LEU A 161 -5.65 14.40 10.48
N THR A 162 -4.78 15.20 11.10
CA THR A 162 -4.61 16.61 10.77
C THR A 162 -3.21 16.84 10.24
N SER A 163 -3.08 17.46 9.07
CA SER A 163 -1.78 17.80 8.46
C SER A 163 -1.85 19.20 7.86
N GLY A 164 -0.90 20.07 8.19
CA GLY A 164 -0.88 21.44 7.66
C GLY A 164 -2.11 22.31 7.96
N GLY A 165 -2.93 21.91 8.94
CA GLY A 165 -4.20 22.59 9.27
C GLY A 165 -5.43 22.03 8.55
N GLU A 166 -5.27 21.02 7.70
CA GLU A 166 -6.35 20.32 7.00
C GLU A 166 -6.60 18.93 7.59
N THR A 167 -7.84 18.47 7.49
CA THR A 167 -8.23 17.12 7.91
C THR A 167 -8.06 16.14 6.76
N CYS A 168 -7.44 14.99 7.02
CA CYS A 168 -7.31 13.88 6.10
C CYS A 168 -7.88 12.62 6.73
N ARG A 169 -8.64 11.84 5.97
CA ARG A 169 -9.10 10.52 6.36
C ARG A 169 -8.45 9.47 5.48
N VAL A 170 -7.75 8.53 6.11
CA VAL A 170 -7.22 7.32 5.47
C VAL A 170 -8.10 6.15 5.87
N SER A 171 -8.81 5.56 4.92
CA SER A 171 -9.72 4.45 5.17
C SER A 171 -9.21 3.19 4.49
N LEU A 172 -9.22 2.08 5.22
CA LEU A 172 -8.92 0.74 4.74
C LEU A 172 -10.16 -0.11 4.97
N SER A 173 -10.79 -0.63 3.92
CA SER A 173 -12.02 -1.44 4.04
C SER A 173 -11.93 -2.71 3.22
N GLN A 174 -12.40 -3.81 3.80
CA GLN A 174 -12.46 -5.09 3.12
C GLN A 174 -13.72 -5.21 2.26
N ASP A 175 -13.57 -5.68 1.04
CA ASP A 175 -14.68 -6.03 0.14
C ASP A 175 -15.18 -7.48 0.37
N GLU A 176 -16.23 -7.86 -0.35
CA GLU A 176 -16.82 -9.21 -0.29
C GLU A 176 -15.86 -10.32 -0.76
N ASN A 177 -14.79 -9.98 -1.48
CA ASN A 177 -13.78 -10.90 -2.00
C ASN A 177 -12.53 -10.99 -1.11
N ALA A 178 -12.60 -10.44 0.10
CA ALA A 178 -11.49 -10.34 1.04
C ALA A 178 -10.29 -9.49 0.56
N GLN A 179 -10.48 -8.65 -0.45
CA GLN A 179 -9.53 -7.62 -0.87
C GLN A 179 -9.74 -6.36 -0.05
N TYR A 180 -8.67 -5.64 0.24
CA TYR A 180 -8.76 -4.39 0.99
C TYR A 180 -8.60 -3.21 0.05
N SER A 181 -9.57 -2.31 0.05
CA SER A 181 -9.47 -1.03 -0.64
C SER A 181 -8.97 0.03 0.33
N LEU A 182 -7.97 0.79 -0.10
CA LEU A 182 -7.48 1.98 0.59
C LEU A 182 -8.07 3.21 -0.08
N SER A 183 -8.66 4.10 0.70
CA SER A 183 -9.01 5.44 0.26
C SER A 183 -8.30 6.50 1.10
N VAL A 184 -7.87 7.57 0.45
CA VAL A 184 -7.32 8.77 1.09
C VAL A 184 -8.19 9.94 0.66
N GLN A 185 -8.77 10.65 1.63
CA GLN A 185 -9.64 11.79 1.37
C GLN A 185 -9.20 12.98 2.20
N TRP A 186 -8.85 14.07 1.53
CA TRP A 186 -8.67 15.38 2.15
C TRP A 186 -9.99 16.11 2.22
N GLU A 187 -10.20 16.89 3.28
CA GLU A 187 -11.39 17.74 3.43
C GLU A 187 -11.53 18.78 2.31
N SER A 188 -10.41 19.19 1.71
CA SER A 188 -10.36 20.10 0.56
C SER A 188 -10.85 19.47 -0.75
N ASP A 189 -10.87 18.13 -0.83
CA ASP A 189 -11.07 17.41 -2.08
C ASP A 189 -12.51 16.90 -2.20
N GLU A 190 -13.11 17.09 -3.38
CA GLU A 190 -14.47 16.59 -3.66
C GLU A 190 -14.51 15.05 -3.79
N THR A 191 -13.38 14.41 -4.05
CA THR A 191 -13.28 12.96 -4.31
C THR A 191 -12.10 12.35 -3.58
N ALA A 192 -12.31 11.18 -2.98
CA ALA A 192 -11.24 10.38 -2.40
C ALA A 192 -10.38 9.72 -3.48
N GLU A 193 -9.06 9.66 -3.29
CA GLU A 193 -8.18 8.80 -4.06
C GLU A 193 -8.31 7.37 -3.54
N GLN A 194 -8.59 6.39 -4.42
CA GLN A 194 -8.82 4.99 -4.03
C GLN A 194 -7.89 4.04 -4.78
N SER A 195 -7.42 2.99 -4.09
CA SER A 195 -6.57 1.94 -4.64
C SER A 195 -6.81 0.59 -3.93
N ASP A 196 -6.70 -0.52 -4.67
CA ASP A 196 -6.92 -1.86 -4.13
C ASP A 196 -5.61 -2.53 -3.72
N TRP A 197 -5.61 -3.18 -2.56
CA TRP A 197 -4.43 -3.74 -1.91
C TRP A 197 -4.69 -5.11 -1.27
N LEU A 198 -3.60 -5.83 -0.98
CA LEU A 198 -3.63 -7.11 -0.28
C LEU A 198 -3.05 -6.92 1.10
N LEU A 199 -3.84 -7.15 2.13
CA LEU A 199 -3.41 -6.95 3.50
C LEU A 199 -2.65 -8.17 4.04
N PHE A 200 -1.50 -7.95 4.67
CA PHE A 200 -0.63 -8.99 5.24
C PHE A 200 -0.43 -8.87 6.76
N ALA A 201 -1.11 -7.92 7.41
CA ALA A 201 -1.08 -7.70 8.85
C ALA A 201 -2.46 -7.25 9.34
N ASP A 202 -2.83 -7.61 10.57
CA ASP A 202 -4.10 -7.21 11.15
C ASP A 202 -4.14 -5.70 11.45
N PRO A 203 -5.12 -4.93 10.92
CA PRO A 203 -5.26 -3.52 11.22
C PRO A 203 -5.50 -3.22 12.70
N MET A 204 -5.96 -4.19 13.50
CA MET A 204 -6.04 -4.05 14.96
C MET A 204 -4.68 -3.73 15.61
N SER A 205 -3.58 -4.05 14.94
CA SER A 205 -2.22 -3.69 15.40
C SER A 205 -1.92 -2.20 15.36
N LEU A 206 -2.81 -1.36 14.81
CA LEU A 206 -2.77 0.11 14.89
C LEU A 206 -3.05 0.65 16.29
N LEU A 207 -3.59 -0.17 17.19
CA LEU A 207 -3.84 0.28 18.55
C LEU A 207 -2.55 0.22 19.36
N PRO A 208 -2.22 1.27 20.12
CA PRO A 208 -1.10 1.26 21.05
C PRO A 208 -1.15 0.02 21.97
N PRO A 209 -0.03 -0.62 22.33
CA PRO A 209 -0.04 -1.92 23.01
C PRO A 209 -0.74 -1.88 24.39
N ASP A 210 -0.63 -0.75 25.09
CA ASP A 210 -1.31 -0.45 26.35
C ASP A 210 -2.83 -0.35 26.18
N VAL A 211 -3.28 0.18 25.05
CA VAL A 211 -4.70 0.27 24.68
C VAL A 211 -5.23 -1.08 24.20
N ALA A 212 -4.46 -1.80 23.37
CA ALA A 212 -4.81 -3.12 22.87
C ALA A 212 -4.97 -4.13 24.02
N ALA A 213 -4.21 -3.97 25.11
CA ALA A 213 -4.35 -4.78 26.32
C ALA A 213 -5.69 -4.58 27.06
N LEU A 214 -6.43 -3.50 26.79
CA LEU A 214 -7.78 -3.30 27.35
C LEU A 214 -8.85 -4.11 26.62
N LEU A 215 -8.54 -4.65 25.43
CA LEU A 215 -9.45 -5.44 24.60
C LEU A 215 -9.26 -6.97 24.79
N SER A 216 -8.27 -7.40 25.58
CA SER A 216 -7.95 -8.81 25.85
C SER A 216 -8.52 -9.30 27.18
#